data_AF-A0A0F9EE49-F1
#
_entry.id   AF-A0A0F9EE49-F1
#
_cell.length_a   1.000
_cell.length_b   1.000
_cell.length_c   1.000
_cell.angle_alpha   90.00
_cell.angle_beta   90.00
_cell.angle_gamma   90.00
#
_symmetry.space_group_name_H-M   'P 1'
#
loop_
_entity.id
_entity.type
_entity.pdbx_description
1 polymer ?
#
loop_
_entity_poly.entity_id
_entity_poly.type
_entity_poly.pdbx_seq_one_letter_code
_entity_poly.pdbx_strand_id
1 'polypeptide(L)'
;MSIEWNQVKYIDCMDEKEGLPSLEDKSIDLCITDPPWNIKYDGMVGSTGEKTGSNLKFKKDFYNDSIPNYKEFTLNWSNEIFRICERIVIAIGRQNLKLW
;
A
#
# COMPACT_ATOMS: atom_id res chain seq x y z
N MET A 1 -7.10 16.23 14.66
CA MET A 1 -7.08 15.02 15.54
C MET A 1 -5.63 14.75 15.91
N SER A 2 -5.26 14.50 17.17
CA SER A 2 -3.85 14.27 17.50
C SER A 2 -3.42 12.86 17.09
N ILE A 3 -2.39 12.73 16.27
CA ILE A 3 -1.85 11.43 15.85
C ILE A 3 -1.00 10.87 17.00
N GLU A 4 -1.30 9.65 17.42
CA GLU A 4 -0.48 8.94 18.41
C GLU A 4 0.82 8.45 17.78
N TRP A 5 1.94 8.70 18.46
CA TRP A 5 3.25 8.25 18.01
C TRP A 5 3.39 6.73 18.13
N ASN A 6 4.12 6.12 17.19
CA ASN A 6 4.46 4.69 17.17
C ASN A 6 3.26 3.73 17.11
N GLN A 7 2.18 4.14 16.44
CA GLN A 7 1.00 3.32 16.24
C GLN A 7 1.03 2.57 14.90
N VAL A 8 0.50 1.34 14.88
CA VAL A 8 0.17 0.60 13.65
C VAL A 8 -1.33 0.36 13.63
N LYS A 9 -1.99 0.74 12.53
CA LYS A 9 -3.41 0.49 12.31
C LYS A 9 -3.59 -0.63 11.29
N TYR A 10 -4.42 -1.63 11.62
CA TYR A 10 -4.83 -2.70 10.71
C TYR A 10 -6.18 -2.34 10.06
N ILE A 11 -6.14 -1.40 9.11
CA ILE A 11 -7.34 -0.83 8.48
C ILE A 11 -7.11 -0.67 6.97
N ASP A 12 -8.19 -0.43 6.23
CA ASP A 12 -8.08 0.17 4.89
C ASP A 12 -7.59 1.61 5.05
N CYS A 13 -6.58 2.00 4.26
CA CYS A 13 -6.09 3.36 4.25
C CYS A 13 -7.14 4.39 3.82
N MET A 14 -8.18 3.97 3.08
CA MET A 14 -9.29 4.82 2.67
C MET A 14 -10.48 4.79 3.63
N ASP A 15 -10.33 4.21 4.83
CA ASP A 15 -11.38 4.30 5.85
C ASP A 15 -11.65 5.77 6.24
N GLU A 16 -12.89 6.21 6.11
CA GLU A 16 -13.31 7.61 6.32
C GLU A 16 -13.12 8.10 7.77
N LYS A 17 -13.12 7.18 8.75
CA LYS A 17 -13.08 7.54 10.17
C LYS A 17 -11.69 7.44 10.75
N GLU A 18 -10.91 6.47 10.29
CA GLU A 18 -9.64 6.10 10.91
C GLU A 18 -8.44 6.09 9.95
N GLY A 19 -8.69 6.18 8.64
CA GLY A 19 -7.71 6.18 7.56
C GLY A 19 -7.25 7.59 7.12
N LEU A 20 -6.68 7.68 5.92
CA LEU A 20 -6.16 8.92 5.33
C LEU A 20 -7.21 10.06 5.28
N PRO A 21 -8.48 9.83 4.88
CA PRO A 21 -9.50 10.89 4.85
C PRO A 21 -9.76 11.54 6.21
N SER A 22 -9.55 10.81 7.31
CA SER A 22 -9.79 11.32 8.67
C SER A 22 -8.73 12.31 9.16
N LEU A 23 -7.59 12.41 8.47
CA LEU A 23 -6.46 13.25 8.85
C LEU A 23 -6.62 14.68 8.31
N GLU A 24 -6.11 15.65 9.07
CA GLU A 24 -6.13 17.07 8.69
C GLU A 24 -5.12 17.37 7.57
N ASP A 25 -5.40 18.41 6.78
CA ASP A 25 -4.49 18.89 5.74
C ASP A 25 -3.12 19.22 6.35
N LYS A 26 -2.05 18.80 5.66
CA LYS A 26 -0.67 19.07 6.07
C LYS A 26 -0.32 18.67 7.51
N SER A 27 -0.99 17.64 8.03
CA SER A 27 -0.73 17.10 9.37
C SER A 27 0.42 16.07 9.43
N ILE A 28 0.96 15.65 8.27
CA ILE A 28 2.01 14.64 8.16
C ILE A 28 3.26 15.23 7.49
N ASP A 29 4.42 15.16 8.16
CA ASP A 29 5.68 15.66 7.59
C ASP A 29 6.20 14.86 6.39
N LEU A 30 6.02 13.53 6.43
CA LEU A 30 6.57 12.60 5.45
C LEU A 30 5.69 11.34 5.30
N CYS A 31 5.29 11.04 4.08
CA CYS A 31 4.76 9.73 3.69
C CYS A 31 5.85 8.91 2.98
N ILE A 32 5.96 7.64 3.34
CA ILE A 32 6.74 6.63 2.62
C ILE A 32 5.77 5.51 2.27
N THR A 33 5.60 5.20 0.99
CA THR A 33 4.62 4.21 0.55
C THR A 33 5.12 3.36 -0.62
N ASP A 34 4.74 2.08 -0.61
CA ASP A 34 4.94 1.10 -1.67
C ASP A 34 3.57 0.45 -1.96
N PRO A 35 2.71 1.12 -2.74
CA PRO A 35 1.36 0.65 -3.01
C PRO A 35 1.38 -0.64 -3.85
N PRO A 36 0.26 -1.41 -3.88
CA PRO A 36 0.13 -2.55 -4.79
C PRO A 36 0.46 -2.15 -6.24
N TRP A 37 1.22 -2.97 -6.96
CA TRP A 37 1.62 -2.67 -8.34
C TRP A 37 0.62 -3.18 -9.38
N ASN A 38 -0.41 -3.93 -8.98
CA ASN A 38 -1.45 -4.44 -9.87
C ASN A 38 -0.88 -5.22 -11.07
N ILE A 39 0.17 -6.02 -10.81
CA ILE A 39 0.85 -6.84 -11.81
C ILE A 39 0.44 -8.31 -11.73
N LYS A 40 -0.62 -8.62 -10.96
CA LYS A 40 -1.07 -9.98 -10.66
C LYS A 40 0.02 -10.78 -9.96
N TYR A 41 0.75 -10.15 -9.05
CA TYR A 41 1.77 -10.82 -8.26
C TYR A 41 1.15 -11.93 -7.41
N ASP A 42 1.62 -13.16 -7.59
CA ASP A 42 1.13 -14.37 -6.91
C ASP A 42 2.13 -14.89 -5.86
N GLY A 43 3.07 -14.04 -5.46
CA GLY A 43 4.12 -14.35 -4.49
C GLY A 43 5.41 -14.86 -5.14
N MET A 44 6.51 -14.79 -4.37
CA MET A 44 7.75 -15.44 -4.75
C MET A 44 7.74 -16.88 -4.22
N VAL A 45 8.06 -17.85 -5.06
CA VAL A 45 8.37 -19.20 -4.59
C VAL A 45 9.67 -19.10 -3.79
N GLY A 46 9.56 -19.09 -2.46
CA GLY A 46 10.71 -18.99 -1.57
C GLY A 46 11.64 -20.18 -1.76
N SER A 47 12.89 -19.93 -2.13
CA SER A 47 13.95 -20.94 -2.24
C SER A 47 14.56 -21.31 -0.88
N THR A 48 14.03 -20.79 0.24
CA THR A 48 14.58 -20.93 1.60
C THR A 48 13.75 -21.83 2.52
N GLY A 49 12.67 -22.45 2.03
CA GLY A 49 12.06 -23.57 2.73
C GLY A 49 13.05 -24.73 2.76
N GLU A 50 13.37 -25.23 3.95
CA GLU A 50 14.17 -26.44 4.12
C GLU A 50 13.75 -27.51 3.11
N LYS A 51 14.72 -28.26 2.58
CA LYS A 51 14.52 -29.39 1.67
C LYS A 51 13.80 -30.57 2.36
N THR A 52 12.75 -30.31 3.12
CA THR A 52 11.86 -31.31 3.72
C THR A 52 10.61 -31.36 2.86
N GLY A 53 10.62 -32.31 1.94
CA GLY A 53 9.54 -32.70 1.03
C GLY A 53 8.15 -32.17 1.35
N SER A 54 7.82 -31.01 0.82
CA SER A 54 6.50 -30.64 0.29
C SER A 54 6.65 -29.27 -0.35
N ASN A 55 6.09 -29.09 -1.54
CA ASN A 55 5.99 -27.79 -2.20
C ASN A 55 5.11 -26.86 -1.34
N LEU A 56 5.67 -26.28 -0.27
CA LEU A 56 5.02 -25.24 0.51
C LEU A 56 4.98 -23.98 -0.34
N LYS A 57 3.99 -23.95 -1.25
CA LYS A 57 3.51 -22.68 -1.80
C LYS A 57 3.01 -21.89 -0.61
N PHE A 58 3.81 -20.93 -0.15
CA PHE A 58 3.35 -19.90 0.78
C PHE A 58 2.37 -19.01 0.02
N LYS A 59 1.18 -19.54 -0.27
CA LYS A 59 0.08 -18.80 -0.86
C LYS A 59 -0.60 -18.02 0.27
N LYS A 60 0.12 -17.07 0.84
CA LYS A 60 -0.50 -16.06 1.70
C LYS A 60 -0.92 -14.94 0.78
N ASP A 61 -2.20 -14.95 0.41
CA ASP A 61 -2.85 -13.83 -0.27
C ASP A 61 -2.97 -12.68 0.75
N PHE A 62 -1.86 -11.96 1.00
CA PHE A 62 -1.82 -10.86 1.97
C PHE A 62 -2.64 -9.65 1.51
N TYR A 63 -2.75 -9.47 0.19
CA TYR A 63 -3.54 -8.43 -0.46
C TYR A 63 -3.91 -8.86 -1.89
N ASN A 64 -4.92 -8.20 -2.47
CA ASN A 64 -5.31 -8.42 -3.85
C ASN A 64 -4.47 -7.54 -4.80
N ASP A 65 -3.54 -8.14 -5.56
CA ASP A 65 -2.76 -7.44 -6.59
C ASP A 65 -3.44 -7.47 -7.99
N SER A 66 -4.76 -7.60 -8.02
CA SER A 66 -5.62 -7.55 -9.20
C SER A 66 -6.81 -6.62 -8.93
N ILE A 67 -6.50 -5.34 -8.78
CA ILE A 67 -7.42 -4.27 -8.42
C ILE A 67 -8.17 -3.80 -9.69
N PRO A 68 -9.52 -3.91 -9.74
CA PRO A 68 -10.32 -3.30 -10.79
C PRO A 68 -10.17 -1.78 -10.79
N ASN A 69 -10.20 -1.13 -11.95
CA ASN A 69 -10.06 0.32 -12.08
C ASN A 69 -8.84 0.90 -11.36
N TYR A 70 -7.70 0.22 -11.45
CA TYR A 70 -6.47 0.57 -10.71
C TYR A 70 -6.04 2.04 -10.83
N LYS A 71 -6.31 2.71 -11.97
CA LYS A 71 -6.06 4.15 -12.12
C LYS A 71 -6.90 4.99 -11.14
N GLU A 72 -8.19 4.69 -11.02
CA GLU A 72 -9.09 5.39 -10.10
C GLU A 72 -8.71 5.09 -8.65
N PHE A 73 -8.45 3.82 -8.33
CA PHE A 73 -7.89 3.42 -7.04
C PHE A 73 -6.65 4.26 -6.69
N THR A 74 -5.69 4.34 -7.63
CA THR A 74 -4.44 5.09 -7.46
C THR A 74 -4.69 6.58 -7.23
N LEU A 75 -5.57 7.20 -8.02
CA LEU A 75 -5.90 8.62 -7.87
C LEU A 75 -6.56 8.92 -6.52
N ASN A 76 -7.48 8.06 -6.07
CA ASN A 76 -8.24 8.31 -4.84
C ASN A 76 -7.33 8.39 -3.62
N TRP A 77 -6.49 7.39 -3.38
CA TRP A 77 -5.60 7.42 -2.21
C TRP A 77 -4.43 8.39 -2.38
N SER A 78 -3.94 8.58 -3.62
CA SER A 78 -2.85 9.54 -3.87
C SER A 78 -3.27 10.98 -3.58
N ASN A 79 -4.51 11.35 -3.93
CA ASN A 79 -5.06 12.67 -3.58
C ASN A 79 -5.04 12.92 -2.07
N GLU A 80 -5.37 11.90 -1.26
CA GLU A 80 -5.33 12.02 0.19
C GLU A 80 -3.90 12.22 0.72
N ILE A 81 -2.91 11.46 0.22
CA ILE A 81 -1.52 11.70 0.67
C ILE A 81 -0.98 13.06 0.21
N PHE A 82 -1.39 13.58 -0.97
CA PHE A 82 -1.03 14.94 -1.39
C PHE A 82 -1.66 16.02 -0.50
N ARG A 83 -2.89 15.78 -0.03
CA ARG A 83 -3.60 16.68 0.89
C ARG A 83 -2.94 16.71 2.27
N ILE A 84 -2.67 15.55 2.85
CA ILE A 84 -2.24 15.46 4.26
C ILE A 84 -0.72 15.57 4.46
N CYS A 85 0.10 15.29 3.43
CA CYS A 85 1.56 15.24 3.57
C CYS A 85 2.27 16.48 3.04
N GLU A 86 3.36 16.87 3.71
CA GLU A 86 4.32 17.86 3.22
C GLU A 86 5.31 17.28 2.21
N ARG A 87 5.74 16.02 2.43
CA ARG A 87 6.69 15.30 1.58
C ARG A 87 6.22 13.87 1.35
N ILE A 88 6.50 13.36 0.16
CA ILE A 88 6.08 12.02 -0.26
C ILE A 88 7.26 11.33 -0.92
N VAL A 89 7.54 10.11 -0.47
CA VAL A 89 8.41 9.15 -1.15
C VAL A 89 7.56 7.95 -1.53
N ILE A 90 7.47 7.70 -2.83
CA ILE A 90 6.66 6.61 -3.38
C ILE A 90 7.54 5.63 -4.15
N ALA A 91 7.45 4.35 -3.81
CA ALA A 91 8.00 3.27 -4.59
C ALA A 91 6.98 2.88 -5.68
N ILE A 92 7.41 2.95 -6.94
CA ILE A 92 6.55 2.65 -8.08
C ILE A 92 7.11 1.50 -8.89
N GLY A 93 6.27 0.50 -9.16
CA GLY A 93 6.60 -0.56 -10.10
C GLY A 93 6.84 0.03 -11.49
N ARG A 94 7.86 -0.47 -12.20
CA ARG A 94 8.26 0.01 -13.54
C ARG A 94 7.08 0.04 -14.52
N GLN A 95 6.16 -0.92 -14.41
CA GLN A 95 4.98 -1.05 -15.26
C GLN A 95 3.97 0.10 -15.06
N ASN A 96 4.02 0.76 -13.91
CA ASN A 96 3.07 1.80 -13.50
C ASN A 96 3.63 3.22 -13.61
N LEU A 97 4.88 3.41 -14.06
CA LEU A 97 5.51 4.73 -14.19
C LEU A 97 4.64 5.79 -14.89
N LYS A 98 3.79 5.38 -15.84
CA LYS A 98 2.89 6.26 -16.60
C LYS A 98 1.64 6.73 -15.82
N LEU A 99 1.40 6.22 -14.62
CA LEU A 99 0.25 6.53 -13.77
C LEU A 99 0.56 7.57 -12.70
N TRP A 100 1.85 7.91 -12.53
CA TRP A 100 2.41 8.77 -11.50
C TRP A 100 3.07 9.99 -12.15
#